data_AF-A0A847N8U4-F1
#
_entry.id   AF-A0A847N8U4-F1
#
_cell.length_a   1.000
_cell.length_b   1.000
_cell.length_c   1.000
_cell.angle_alpha   90.00
_cell.angle_beta   90.00
_cell.angle_gamma   90.00
#
_symmetry.space_group_name_H-M   'P 1'
#
loop_
_entity.id
_entity.type
_entity.pdbx_description
1 polymer ?
#
loop_
_entity_poly.entity_id
_entity_poly.type
_entity_poly.pdbx_seq_one_letter_code
_entity_poly.pdbx_strand_id
1 'polypeptide(L)'
;MSCGFDREIIQKYADNTIDPLELIFLKEHINYCGECRNELETLMALENELESFFDNEPKAVDMGLMITTLVDDCMKGLNKREKLKYMLDRGVKMGGRIMGNPLNYIKFIPGSRAVSKGTKRALLFAGNLIKKEVRRFWGYTRC
;
A
#
# COMPACT_ATOMS: atom_id res chain seq x y z
N MET A 1 -4.50 8.16 50.01
CA MET A 1 -3.07 8.55 50.04
C MET A 1 -2.61 8.38 48.62
N SER A 2 -2.19 9.45 47.94
CA SER A 2 -1.85 9.40 46.52
C SER A 2 -0.74 8.40 46.29
N CYS A 3 -1.01 7.36 45.49
CA CYS A 3 0.02 6.43 45.07
C CYS A 3 1.15 7.18 44.35
N GLY A 4 2.40 6.96 44.77
CA GLY A 4 3.60 7.51 44.14
C GLY A 4 4.27 6.55 43.15
N PHE A 5 3.57 5.49 42.75
CA PHE A 5 4.08 4.52 41.78
C PHE A 5 4.16 5.15 40.39
N ASP A 6 5.19 4.77 39.66
CA ASP A 6 5.44 5.32 38.34
C ASP A 6 4.39 4.82 37.34
N ARG A 7 3.56 5.74 36.86
CA ARG A 7 2.49 5.46 35.90
C ARG A 7 3.03 5.07 34.53
N GLU A 8 4.27 5.42 34.21
CA GLU A 8 4.92 5.01 32.96
C GLU A 8 5.07 3.49 32.90
N ILE A 9 5.30 2.83 34.04
CA ILE A 9 5.42 1.36 34.11
C ILE A 9 4.10 0.68 33.77
N ILE A 10 2.97 1.28 34.18
CA ILE A 10 1.63 0.75 33.88
C ILE A 10 1.35 0.86 32.37
N GLN A 11 1.72 1.98 31.74
CA GLN A 11 1.57 2.16 30.29
C GLN A 11 2.46 1.20 29.50
N LYS A 12 3.74 1.06 29.88
CA LYS A 12 4.65 0.08 29.26
C LYS A 12 4.13 -1.35 29.34
N TYR A 13 3.42 -1.69 30.41
CA TYR A 13 2.78 -3.00 30.55
C TYR A 13 1.63 -3.18 29.56
N ALA A 14 0.77 -2.18 29.42
CA ALA A 14 -0.34 -2.17 28.45
C ALA A 14 0.21 -2.30 27.00
N ASP A 15 1.23 -1.50 26.67
CA ASP A 15 1.91 -1.52 25.36
C ASP A 15 2.77 -2.77 25.09
N ASN A 16 2.85 -3.74 26.03
CA ASN A 16 3.75 -4.90 25.96
C ASN A 16 5.25 -4.56 25.77
N THR A 17 5.70 -3.41 26.27
CA THR A 17 7.10 -2.93 26.18
C THR A 17 7.84 -2.90 27.52
N ILE A 18 7.23 -3.43 28.58
CA ILE A 18 7.79 -3.45 29.93
C ILE A 18 9.04 -4.34 30.05
N ASP A 19 10.04 -3.85 30.79
CA ASP A 19 11.24 -4.63 31.11
C ASP A 19 10.91 -5.75 32.12
N PRO A 20 11.55 -6.94 32.04
CA PRO A 20 11.27 -8.04 32.97
C PRO A 20 11.46 -7.68 34.44
N LEU A 21 12.35 -6.74 34.77
CA LEU A 21 12.53 -6.26 36.15
C LEU A 21 11.37 -5.37 36.58
N GLU A 22 10.96 -4.42 35.73
CA GLU A 22 9.82 -3.52 35.98
C GLU A 22 8.51 -4.30 36.16
N LEU A 23 8.34 -5.41 35.44
CA LEU A 23 7.18 -6.31 35.55
C LEU A 23 7.02 -6.92 36.94
N ILE A 24 8.13 -7.27 37.61
CA ILE A 24 8.10 -7.86 38.96
C ILE A 24 7.60 -6.81 39.96
N PHE A 25 8.12 -5.58 39.86
CA PHE A 25 7.69 -4.48 40.73
C PHE A 25 6.23 -4.11 40.53
N LEU A 26 5.75 -4.09 39.28
CA LEU A 26 4.36 -3.82 38.95
C LEU A 26 3.43 -4.89 39.57
N LYS A 27 3.77 -6.17 39.45
CA LYS A 27 2.97 -7.28 40.01
C LYS A 27 2.85 -7.21 41.53
N GLU A 28 3.97 -6.96 42.22
CA GLU A 28 3.96 -6.74 43.67
C GLU A 28 3.13 -5.51 44.02
N HIS A 29 3.27 -4.40 43.30
CA HIS A 29 2.55 -3.16 43.59
C HIS A 29 1.03 -3.29 43.42
N ILE A 30 0.55 -3.91 42.34
CA ILE A 30 -0.88 -4.11 42.06
C ILE A 30 -1.57 -4.99 43.11
N ASN A 31 -0.83 -5.92 43.74
CA ASN A 31 -1.38 -6.75 44.81
C ASN A 31 -1.77 -5.93 46.06
N TYR A 32 -1.10 -4.80 46.29
CA TYR A 32 -1.30 -3.97 47.49
C TYR A 32 -1.95 -2.61 47.20
N CYS A 33 -1.92 -2.13 45.95
CA CYS A 33 -2.48 -0.83 45.56
C CYS A 33 -3.73 -0.98 44.69
N GLY A 34 -4.90 -0.66 45.27
CA GLY A 34 -6.17 -0.66 44.54
C GLY A 34 -6.28 0.45 43.49
N GLU A 35 -5.60 1.59 43.67
CA GLU A 35 -5.61 2.70 42.70
C GLU A 35 -4.94 2.29 41.38
N CYS A 36 -3.71 1.76 41.46
CA CYS A 36 -2.98 1.31 40.27
C CYS A 36 -3.61 0.09 39.60
N ARG A 37 -4.30 -0.77 40.37
CA ARG A 37 -5.09 -1.87 39.81
C ARG A 37 -6.23 -1.35 38.94
N ASN A 38 -7.00 -0.39 39.45
CA ASN A 38 -8.10 0.21 38.71
C ASN A 38 -7.59 0.94 37.46
N GLU A 39 -6.48 1.68 37.55
CA GLU A 39 -5.85 2.34 36.39
C GLU A 39 -5.47 1.30 35.32
N LEU A 40 -4.84 0.19 35.69
CA LEU A 40 -4.48 -0.87 34.75
C LEU A 40 -5.72 -1.51 34.10
N GLU A 41 -6.76 -1.81 34.88
CA GLU A 41 -8.00 -2.39 34.35
C GLU A 41 -8.67 -1.45 33.34
N THR A 42 -8.66 -0.14 33.60
CA THR A 42 -9.19 0.85 32.64
C THR A 42 -8.37 0.96 31.35
N LEU A 43 -7.05 0.89 31.44
CA LEU A 43 -6.18 0.92 30.26
C LEU A 43 -6.36 -0.33 29.39
N MET A 44 -6.40 -1.52 30.00
CA MET A 44 -6.64 -2.74 29.25
C MET A 44 -8.05 -2.80 28.65
N ALA A 45 -9.06 -2.21 29.32
CA ALA A 45 -10.40 -2.11 28.72
C ALA A 45 -10.39 -1.23 27.46
N LEU A 46 -9.71 -0.08 27.51
CA LEU A 46 -9.53 0.81 26.36
C LEU A 46 -8.79 0.13 25.20
N GLU A 47 -7.70 -0.59 25.47
CA GLU A 47 -6.95 -1.32 24.45
C GLU A 47 -7.81 -2.39 23.76
N ASN A 48 -8.56 -3.18 24.53
CA ASN A 48 -9.47 -4.18 23.99
C ASN A 48 -10.58 -3.56 23.13
N GLU A 49 -11.14 -2.43 23.57
CA GLU A 49 -12.12 -1.69 22.77
C GLU A 49 -11.50 -1.19 21.45
N LEU A 50 -10.27 -0.67 21.50
CA LEU A 50 -9.53 -0.22 20.33
C LEU A 50 -9.25 -1.38 19.35
N GLU A 51 -8.76 -2.51 19.85
CA GLU A 51 -8.53 -3.72 19.05
C GLU A 51 -9.82 -4.18 18.39
N SER A 52 -10.93 -4.23 19.13
CA SER A 52 -12.23 -4.59 18.58
C SER A 52 -12.70 -3.61 17.51
N PHE A 53 -12.40 -2.31 17.64
CA PHE A 53 -12.74 -1.31 16.64
C PHE A 53 -11.99 -1.56 15.33
N PHE A 54 -10.69 -1.88 15.41
CA PHE A 54 -9.87 -2.16 14.22
C PHE A 54 -10.17 -3.52 13.58
N ASP A 55 -10.59 -4.53 14.34
CA ASP A 55 -11.00 -5.82 13.80
C ASP A 55 -12.36 -5.77 13.07
N ASN A 56 -13.22 -4.82 13.42
CA ASN A 56 -14.52 -4.60 12.77
C ASN A 56 -14.42 -3.70 11.53
N GLU A 57 -13.29 -3.06 11.26
CA GLU A 57 -13.07 -2.43 9.95
C GLU A 57 -12.80 -3.52 8.90
N PRO A 58 -13.50 -3.53 7.75
CA PRO A 58 -13.19 -4.46 6.68
C PRO A 58 -11.75 -4.19 6.24
N LYS A 59 -10.84 -5.11 6.61
CA LYS A 59 -9.42 -5.08 6.25
C LYS A 59 -9.31 -4.60 4.80
N ALA A 60 -8.66 -3.46 4.59
CA ALA A 60 -8.41 -2.86 3.28
C ALA A 60 -7.76 -3.82 2.24
N VAL A 61 -7.33 -4.99 2.71
CA VAL A 61 -6.93 -6.19 1.96
C VAL A 61 -7.96 -6.63 0.91
N ASP A 62 -9.25 -6.38 1.09
CA ASP A 62 -10.27 -6.86 0.14
C ASP A 62 -10.45 -5.97 -1.10
N MET A 63 -10.08 -4.68 -1.04
CA MET A 63 -10.33 -3.77 -2.17
C MET A 63 -9.50 -4.12 -3.40
N GLY A 64 -8.24 -4.54 -3.19
CA GLY A 64 -7.37 -5.00 -4.28
C GLY A 64 -7.91 -6.28 -4.93
N LEU A 65 -8.40 -7.21 -4.10
CA LEU A 65 -8.96 -8.47 -4.56
C LEU A 65 -10.25 -8.24 -5.36
N MET A 66 -11.16 -7.40 -4.84
CA MET A 66 -12.38 -6.97 -5.51
C MET A 66 -12.11 -6.28 -6.86
N ILE A 67 -11.10 -5.42 -6.95
CA ILE A 67 -10.73 -4.78 -8.23
C ILE A 67 -10.23 -5.82 -9.23
N THR A 68 -9.42 -6.79 -8.80
CA THR A 68 -8.92 -7.83 -9.69
C THR A 68 -10.04 -8.75 -10.19
N THR A 69 -10.96 -9.16 -9.32
CA THR A 69 -12.08 -10.04 -9.69
C THR A 69 -13.04 -9.33 -10.64
N LEU A 70 -13.39 -8.07 -10.38
CA LEU A 70 -14.24 -7.27 -11.28
C LEU A 70 -13.61 -7.10 -12.67
N VAL A 71 -12.30 -6.80 -12.72
CA VAL A 71 -11.58 -6.69 -14.00
C VAL A 71 -11.57 -8.03 -14.73
N ASP A 72 -11.33 -9.14 -14.04
CA ASP A 72 -11.31 -10.47 -14.64
C ASP A 72 -12.68 -10.88 -15.17
N ASP A 73 -13.76 -10.59 -14.44
CA ASP A 73 -15.13 -10.86 -14.88
C ASP A 73 -15.52 -10.02 -16.10
N CYS A 74 -15.16 -8.73 -16.13
CA CYS A 74 -15.32 -7.92 -17.34
C CYS A 74 -14.50 -8.46 -18.52
N MET A 75 -13.32 -9.04 -18.27
CA MET A 75 -12.44 -9.56 -19.31
C MET A 75 -12.89 -10.92 -19.86
N LYS A 76 -13.70 -11.69 -19.12
CA LYS A 76 -14.29 -12.96 -19.60
C LYS A 76 -15.32 -12.76 -20.71
N GLY A 77 -16.03 -11.63 -20.72
CA GLY A 77 -17.04 -11.31 -21.74
C GLY A 77 -16.47 -10.79 -23.06
N LEU A 78 -15.16 -10.58 -23.16
CA LEU A 78 -14.52 -10.01 -24.35
C LEU A 78 -14.01 -11.08 -25.32
N ASN A 79 -14.18 -10.82 -26.61
CA ASN A 79 -13.57 -11.66 -27.64
C ASN A 79 -12.04 -11.52 -27.62
N LYS A 80 -11.30 -12.53 -28.13
CA LYS A 80 -9.81 -12.54 -28.15
C LYS A 80 -9.22 -11.23 -28.70
N ARG A 81 -9.85 -10.64 -29.73
CA ARG A 81 -9.42 -9.38 -30.35
C ARG A 81 -9.61 -8.16 -29.44
N GLU A 82 -10.73 -8.10 -28.72
CA GLU A 82 -11.06 -7.00 -27.80
C GLU A 82 -10.21 -7.06 -26.53
N LYS A 83 -9.97 -8.28 -26.02
CA LYS A 83 -9.05 -8.53 -24.91
C LYS A 83 -7.63 -8.05 -25.24
N LEU A 84 -7.14 -8.40 -26.43
CA LEU A 84 -5.82 -7.97 -26.89
C LEU A 84 -5.74 -6.44 -27.05
N LYS A 85 -6.78 -5.82 -27.62
CA LYS A 85 -6.88 -4.36 -27.77
C LYS A 85 -6.83 -3.66 -26.40
N TYR A 86 -7.60 -4.13 -25.43
CA TYR A 86 -7.64 -3.58 -24.08
C TYR A 86 -6.27 -3.70 -23.39
N MET A 87 -5.64 -4.88 -23.46
CA MET A 87 -4.32 -5.10 -22.85
C MET A 87 -3.23 -4.22 -23.49
N LEU A 88 -3.25 -4.05 -24.82
CA LEU A 88 -2.30 -3.19 -25.52
C LEU A 88 -2.50 -1.71 -25.19
N ASP A 89 -3.73 -1.20 -25.20
CA ASP A 89 -4.03 0.19 -24.85
C ASP A 89 -3.65 0.49 -23.38
N ARG A 90 -4.00 -0.43 -22.47
CA ARG A 90 -3.63 -0.35 -21.05
C ARG A 90 -2.12 -0.40 -20.85
N GLY A 91 -1.42 -1.29 -21.55
CA GLY A 91 0.04 -1.41 -21.50
C GLY A 91 0.76 -0.15 -21.98
N VAL A 92 0.31 0.46 -23.08
CA VAL A 92 0.86 1.72 -23.59
C VAL A 92 0.65 2.86 -22.60
N LYS A 93 -0.56 3.00 -22.04
CA LYS A 93 -0.87 4.03 -21.04
C LYS A 93 -0.07 3.85 -19.75
N MET A 94 0.06 2.62 -19.28
CA MET A 94 0.82 2.29 -18.08
C MET A 94 2.31 2.53 -18.26
N GLY A 95 2.87 2.08 -19.39
CA GLY A 95 4.27 2.34 -19.75
C GLY A 95 4.59 3.83 -19.83
N GLY A 96 3.67 4.64 -20.38
CA GLY A 96 3.81 6.10 -20.39
C GLY A 96 3.89 6.73 -19.00
N ARG A 97 3.09 6.25 -18.04
CA ARG A 97 3.12 6.73 -16.64
C ARG A 97 4.39 6.27 -15.91
N ILE A 98 4.74 4.99 -16.02
CA ILE A 98 5.94 4.42 -15.39
C ILE A 98 7.20 5.10 -15.91
N MET A 99 7.28 5.40 -17.21
CA MET A 99 8.44 6.10 -17.77
C MET A 99 8.42 7.61 -17.52
N GLY A 100 7.25 8.23 -17.35
CA GLY A 100 7.16 9.66 -17.05
C GLY A 100 7.88 10.07 -15.76
N ASN A 101 7.85 9.21 -14.73
CA ASN A 101 8.44 9.52 -13.42
C ASN A 101 9.99 9.49 -13.43
N PRO A 102 10.68 8.43 -13.87
CA PRO A 102 12.14 8.39 -14.00
C PRO A 102 12.70 9.45 -14.94
N LEU A 103 11.99 9.79 -16.03
CA LEU A 103 12.42 10.81 -17.00
C LEU A 103 12.57 12.21 -16.37
N ASN A 104 11.85 12.50 -15.28
CA ASN A 104 12.00 13.76 -14.54
C ASN A 104 13.33 13.82 -13.79
N TYR A 105 13.82 12.68 -13.28
CA TYR A 105 15.05 12.59 -12.50
C TYR A 105 16.31 12.52 -13.37
N ILE A 106 16.19 12.10 -14.64
CA ILE A 106 17.31 12.07 -15.59
C ILE A 106 17.95 13.45 -15.76
N LYS A 107 17.20 14.55 -15.60
CA LYS A 107 17.71 15.93 -15.70
C LYS A 107 18.79 16.27 -14.67
N PHE A 108 18.88 15.53 -13.57
CA PHE A 108 19.86 15.77 -12.50
C PHE A 108 21.20 15.04 -12.74
N ILE A 109 21.29 14.16 -13.74
CA ILE A 109 22.54 13.48 -14.09
C ILE A 109 23.38 14.40 -15.00
N PRO A 110 24.65 14.68 -14.68
CA PRO A 110 25.52 15.49 -15.55
C PRO A 110 25.71 14.79 -16.91
N GLY A 111 25.59 15.54 -18.02
CA GLY A 111 25.61 14.99 -19.39
C GLY A 111 24.26 14.46 -19.92
N SER A 112 23.22 14.45 -19.10
CA SER A 112 21.88 13.92 -19.43
C SER A 112 21.12 14.64 -20.54
N ARG A 113 21.53 15.84 -20.96
CA ARG A 113 20.85 16.58 -22.05
C ARG A 113 20.96 15.86 -23.40
N ALA A 114 22.05 15.14 -23.66
CA ALA A 114 22.20 14.32 -24.85
C ALA A 114 21.41 13.00 -24.73
N VAL A 115 21.50 12.36 -23.55
CA VAL A 115 20.80 11.10 -23.24
C VAL A 115 19.29 11.28 -23.28
N SER A 116 18.75 12.34 -22.68
CA SER A 116 17.31 12.64 -22.67
C SER A 116 16.72 12.92 -24.05
N LYS A 117 17.50 13.50 -24.99
CA LYS A 117 17.06 13.68 -26.38
C LYS A 117 17.06 12.35 -27.15
N GLY A 118 18.08 11.52 -26.92
CA GLY A 118 18.18 10.18 -27.52
C GLY A 118 17.08 9.23 -27.05
N THR A 119 16.83 9.16 -25.74
CA THR A 119 15.79 8.32 -25.14
C THR A 119 14.39 8.77 -25.56
N LYS A 120 14.11 10.08 -25.62
CA LYS A 120 12.83 10.59 -26.13
C LYS A 120 12.58 10.18 -27.59
N ARG A 121 13.60 10.24 -28.45
CA ARG A 121 13.47 9.81 -29.86
C ARG A 121 13.25 8.30 -29.97
N ALA A 122 13.98 7.50 -29.21
CA ALA A 122 13.79 6.04 -29.17
C ALA A 122 12.38 5.66 -28.67
N LEU A 123 11.87 6.35 -27.65
CA LEU A 123 10.51 6.14 -27.14
C LEU A 123 9.43 6.53 -28.13
N LEU A 124 9.59 7.67 -28.82
CA LEU A 124 8.67 8.07 -29.89
C LEU A 124 8.69 7.08 -31.05
N PHE A 125 9.87 6.54 -31.40
CA PHE A 125 10.01 5.53 -32.44
C PHE A 125 9.36 4.20 -32.04
N ALA A 126 9.64 3.69 -30.84
CA ALA A 126 9.01 2.48 -30.29
C ALA A 126 7.49 2.65 -30.18
N GLY A 127 7.02 3.81 -29.68
CA GLY A 127 5.60 4.14 -29.63
C GLY A 127 4.96 4.20 -31.01
N ASN A 128 5.64 4.75 -32.02
CA ASN A 128 5.17 4.79 -33.40
C ASN A 128 5.13 3.41 -34.06
N LEU A 129 6.08 2.52 -33.76
CA LEU A 129 6.06 1.12 -34.19
C LEU A 129 4.90 0.36 -33.59
N ILE A 130 4.70 0.46 -32.27
CA ILE A 130 3.57 -0.16 -31.58
C ILE A 130 2.26 0.39 -32.16
N LYS A 131 2.14 1.71 -32.34
CA LYS A 131 0.96 2.35 -32.94
C LYS A 131 0.75 1.96 -34.41
N LYS A 132 1.80 1.63 -35.15
CA LYS A 132 1.74 1.14 -36.53
C LYS A 132 1.27 -0.31 -36.56
N GLU A 133 1.78 -1.15 -35.67
CA GLU A 133 1.41 -2.57 -35.60
C GLU A 133 -0.02 -2.75 -35.09
N VAL A 134 -0.43 -1.96 -34.10
CA VAL A 134 -1.83 -1.84 -33.68
C VAL A 134 -2.71 -1.39 -34.85
N ARG A 135 -2.31 -0.38 -35.63
CA ARG A 135 -3.07 0.03 -36.84
C ARG A 135 -3.10 -1.04 -37.94
N ARG A 136 -2.04 -1.81 -38.11
CA ARG A 136 -1.94 -2.89 -39.10
C ARG A 136 -2.89 -4.05 -38.76
N PHE A 137 -2.96 -4.43 -37.48
CA PHE A 137 -3.96 -5.38 -36.95
C PHE A 137 -5.41 -4.90 -37.13
N TRP A 138 -5.62 -3.59 -37.25
CA TRP A 138 -6.93 -2.97 -37.47
C TRP A 138 -7.28 -2.79 -38.97
N GLY A 139 -6.29 -2.59 -39.84
CA GLY A 139 -6.49 -2.30 -41.27
C GLY A 139 -6.79 -3.50 -42.16
N TYR A 140 -6.55 -4.74 -41.72
CA TYR A 140 -6.77 -5.95 -42.53
C TYR A 140 -8.20 -6.51 -42.46
N THR A 141 -9.14 -5.84 -41.77
CA THR A 141 -10.56 -6.27 -41.67
C THR A 141 -11.50 -5.38 -42.46
N ARG A 142 -11.10 -4.99 -43.68
CA ARG A 142 -12.00 -4.43 -44.69
C ARG A 142 -11.85 -5.20 -46.01
N CYS A 143 -11.94 -6.52 -45.92
CA CYS A 143 -12.34 -7.45 -46.98
C CYS A 143 -13.27 -8.47 -46.34
#